data_AF-A0A2E5ZVD1-F1
#
_entry.id   AF-A0A2E5ZVD1-F1
#
_cell.length_a   1.000
_cell.length_b   1.000
_cell.length_c   1.000
_cell.angle_alpha   90.00
_cell.angle_beta   90.00
_cell.angle_gamma   90.00
#
_symmetry.space_group_name_H-M   'P 1'
#
loop_
_entity.id
_entity.type
_entity.pdbx_description
1 polymer ?
#
loop_
_entity_poly.entity_id
_entity_poly.type
_entity_poly.pdbx_seq_one_letter_code
_entity_poly.pdbx_strand_id
1 'polypeptide(L)'
;MWRNSLVKLPVCFESRTTAASFRKLLDKKEYSYKRTTDSRTYTKVSFVIAHEKTAMVYRYIIDDSKLKADIWEENPSSGNVTYIEIESDDEEAKKRLLKEFALFLPRKPWEYTFTQRIRNGWFSQGIFRAKSKWKNYVK
;
A
#
# COMPACT_ATOMS: atom_id res chain seq x y z
N MET A 1 -4.05 10.13 24.94
CA MET A 1 -3.34 9.06 24.21
C MET A 1 -3.87 9.09 22.79
N TRP A 2 -3.16 9.72 21.85
CA TRP A 2 -3.60 9.79 20.45
C TRP A 2 -3.54 8.39 19.85
N ARG A 3 -4.62 7.95 19.20
CA ARG A 3 -4.71 6.62 18.59
C ARG A 3 -4.49 6.78 17.10
N ASN A 4 -3.22 6.77 16.68
CA ASN A 4 -2.86 6.75 15.26
C ASN A 4 -3.59 5.61 14.56
N SER A 5 -4.23 5.91 13.43
CA SER A 5 -5.06 4.95 12.71
C SER A 5 -4.31 4.40 11.50
N LEU A 6 -3.73 3.21 11.64
CA LEU A 6 -3.01 2.54 10.55
C LEU A 6 -3.98 1.81 9.62
N VAL A 7 -3.82 1.99 8.32
CA VAL A 7 -4.48 1.16 7.30
C VAL A 7 -3.43 0.50 6.40
N LYS A 8 -3.63 -0.78 6.07
CA LYS A 8 -2.84 -1.55 5.09
C LYS A 8 -3.73 -2.00 3.94
N LEU A 9 -3.51 -1.44 2.75
CA LEU A 9 -4.30 -1.74 1.54
C LEU A 9 -3.45 -2.40 0.45
N PRO A 10 -3.90 -3.53 -0.11
CA PRO A 10 -3.20 -4.21 -1.20
C PRO A 10 -3.38 -3.44 -2.52
N VAL A 11 -2.32 -3.36 -3.32
CA VAL A 11 -2.29 -2.65 -4.62
C VAL A 11 -1.85 -3.60 -5.72
N CYS A 12 -2.56 -3.59 -6.85
CA CYS A 12 -2.30 -4.50 -7.97
C CYS A 12 -1.10 -4.11 -8.85
N PHE A 13 -0.41 -3.02 -8.54
CA PHE A 13 0.80 -2.55 -9.21
C PHE A 13 2.03 -2.85 -8.35
N GLU A 14 3.19 -2.99 -8.98
CA GLU A 14 4.47 -3.14 -8.29
C GLU A 14 4.76 -1.93 -7.41
N SER A 15 5.50 -2.11 -6.31
CA SER A 15 5.82 -1.07 -5.33
C SER A 15 6.48 0.14 -5.94
N ARG A 16 7.45 -0.05 -6.85
CA ARG A 16 8.13 1.05 -7.54
C ARG A 16 7.16 1.90 -8.37
N THR A 17 6.26 1.25 -9.10
CA THR A 17 5.25 1.92 -9.93
C THR A 17 4.18 2.60 -9.07
N THR A 18 3.77 1.93 -7.99
CA THR A 18 2.86 2.47 -6.98
C THR A 18 3.45 3.72 -6.33
N ALA A 19 4.71 3.67 -5.89
CA ALA A 19 5.44 4.78 -5.30
C ALA A 19 5.63 5.94 -6.27
N ALA A 20 5.98 5.66 -7.53
CA ALA A 20 6.08 6.68 -8.56
C ALA A 20 4.72 7.36 -8.83
N SER A 21 3.63 6.60 -8.88
CA SER A 21 2.28 7.13 -9.07
C SER A 21 1.81 7.95 -7.87
N PHE A 22 2.09 7.46 -6.65
CA PHE A 22 1.76 8.16 -5.41
C PHE A 22 2.50 9.49 -5.31
N ARG A 23 3.81 9.49 -5.63
CA ARG A 23 4.61 10.71 -5.75
C ARG A 23 3.99 11.71 -6.73
N LYS A 24 3.66 11.27 -7.94
CA LYS A 24 3.04 12.14 -8.96
C LYS A 24 1.73 12.75 -8.49
N LEU A 25 0.93 12.01 -7.72
CA LEU A 25 -0.28 12.54 -7.10
C LEU A 25 0.06 13.64 -6.08
N LEU A 26 1.02 13.39 -5.18
CA LEU A 26 1.43 14.38 -4.18
C LEU A 26 1.95 15.66 -4.84
N ASP A 27 2.81 15.51 -5.85
CA ASP A 27 3.36 16.62 -6.65
C ASP A 27 2.23 17.41 -7.33
N LYS A 28 1.26 16.72 -7.96
CA LYS A 28 0.11 17.36 -8.62
C LYS A 28 -0.80 18.12 -7.66
N LYS A 29 -0.83 17.72 -6.39
CA LYS A 29 -1.66 18.30 -5.33
C LYS A 29 -0.89 19.29 -4.47
N GLU A 30 0.36 19.57 -4.82
CA GLU A 30 1.24 20.52 -4.14
C GLU A 30 1.42 20.21 -2.65
N TYR A 31 1.35 18.94 -2.27
CA TYR A 31 1.66 18.54 -0.88
C TYR A 31 3.13 18.76 -0.57
N SER A 32 3.45 19.34 0.59
CA SER A 32 4.80 19.27 1.14
C SER A 32 5.05 17.89 1.74
N TYR A 33 6.09 17.19 1.27
CA TYR A 33 6.45 15.89 1.80
C TYR A 33 7.95 15.62 1.79
N LYS A 34 8.40 14.82 2.76
CA LYS A 34 9.75 14.25 2.82
C LYS A 34 9.72 12.81 2.32
N ARG A 35 10.60 12.49 1.39
CA ARG A 35 10.80 11.14 0.88
C ARG A 35 12.00 10.48 1.57
N THR A 36 11.79 9.28 2.08
CA THR A 36 12.86 8.44 2.61
C THR A 36 12.75 7.02 2.04
N THR A 37 13.88 6.32 2.01
CA THR A 37 13.91 4.88 1.70
C THR A 37 14.24 4.17 2.99
N ASP A 38 13.43 3.19 3.37
CA ASP A 38 13.60 2.41 4.60
C ASP A 38 13.54 0.91 4.26
N SER A 39 13.80 0.06 5.25
CA SER A 39 13.68 -1.39 5.14
C SER A 39 12.70 -1.92 6.19
N ARG A 40 11.91 -2.92 5.84
CA ARG A 40 10.92 -3.52 6.75
C ARG A 40 11.03 -5.03 6.76
N THR A 41 11.22 -5.60 7.94
CA THR A 41 11.19 -7.05 8.14
C THR A 41 9.75 -7.54 8.23
N TYR A 42 9.45 -8.64 7.53
CA TYR A 42 8.18 -9.37 7.62
C TYR A 42 8.44 -10.88 7.70
N THR A 43 7.52 -11.60 8.31
CA THR A 43 7.63 -13.06 8.47
C THR A 43 6.91 -13.77 7.34
N LYS A 44 7.63 -14.65 6.62
CA LYS A 44 7.05 -15.60 5.68
C LYS A 44 7.00 -16.98 6.34
N VAL A 45 5.81 -17.56 6.48
CA VAL A 45 5.65 -18.94 6.97
C VAL A 45 5.64 -19.90 5.78
N SER A 46 6.47 -20.95 5.82
CA SER A 46 6.54 -22.00 4.81
C SER A 46 6.73 -23.34 5.51
N PHE A 47 5.86 -24.32 5.24
CA PHE A 47 5.94 -25.66 5.87
C PHE A 47 6.11 -25.63 7.40
N VAL A 48 5.33 -24.79 8.11
CA VAL A 48 5.39 -24.59 9.58
C VAL A 48 6.67 -23.88 10.08
N ILE A 49 7.60 -23.50 9.19
CA ILE A 49 8.82 -22.75 9.52
C ILE A 49 8.63 -21.26 9.21
N ALA A 50 9.00 -20.39 10.15
CA ALA A 50 9.00 -18.93 9.96
C ALA A 50 10.35 -18.45 9.43
N HIS A 51 10.34 -17.75 8.30
CA HIS A 51 11.51 -17.08 7.75
C HIS A 51 11.33 -15.56 7.84
N GLU A 52 12.34 -14.87 8.35
CA GLU A 52 12.40 -13.42 8.30
C GLU A 52 12.83 -12.97 6.89
N LYS A 53 12.12 -11.98 6.35
CA LYS A 53 12.43 -11.37 5.06
C LYS A 53 12.41 -9.86 5.20
N THR A 54 13.32 -9.18 4.50
CA THR A 54 13.37 -7.72 4.46
C THR A 54 12.78 -7.21 3.15
N ALA A 55 11.88 -6.23 3.23
CA ALA A 55 11.30 -5.52 2.09
C ALA A 55 11.83 -4.09 2.04
N MET A 56 12.08 -3.58 0.83
CA MET A 56 12.33 -2.16 0.62
C MET A 56 11.03 -1.37 0.81
N VAL A 57 11.11 -0.24 1.51
CA VAL A 57 9.98 0.65 1.78
C VAL A 57 10.23 2.01 1.15
N TYR A 58 9.27 2.45 0.33
CA TYR A 58 9.17 3.83 -0.13
C TYR A 58 8.32 4.61 0.86
N ARG A 59 8.94 5.44 1.69
CA ARG A 59 8.27 6.22 2.74
C ARG A 59 8.09 7.67 2.34
N TYR A 60 6.90 8.20 2.61
CA TYR A 60 6.50 9.58 2.40
C TYR A 60 5.93 10.12 3.71
N ILE A 61 6.52 11.20 4.23
CA ILE A 61 6.02 11.93 5.40
C ILE A 61 5.45 13.24 4.87
N ILE A 62 4.13 13.42 4.96
CA ILE A 62 3.41 14.60 4.45
C ILE A 62 3.27 15.59 5.60
N ASP A 63 3.97 16.72 5.50
CA ASP A 63 4.21 17.63 6.62
C ASP A 63 2.91 18.26 7.15
N ASP A 64 2.02 18.72 6.26
CA ASP A 64 0.81 19.46 6.63
C ASP A 64 -0.27 18.64 7.34
N SER A 65 -0.19 17.30 7.27
CA SER A 65 -1.26 16.41 7.71
C SER A 65 -0.79 15.30 8.66
N LYS A 66 0.47 15.35 9.12
CA LYS A 66 1.10 14.29 9.93
C LYS A 66 0.84 12.89 9.38
N LEU A 67 0.79 12.79 8.05
CA LEU A 67 0.46 11.59 7.31
C LEU A 67 1.74 10.88 6.94
N LYS A 68 1.88 9.62 7.34
CA LYS A 68 2.98 8.75 6.88
C LYS A 68 2.42 7.71 5.94
N ALA A 69 2.95 7.65 4.73
CA ALA A 69 2.62 6.63 3.75
C ALA A 69 3.84 5.76 3.43
N ASP A 70 3.71 4.44 3.61
CA ASP A 70 4.73 3.45 3.32
C ASP A 70 4.24 2.53 2.19
N ILE A 71 5.02 2.41 1.12
CA ILE A 71 4.74 1.51 0.00
C ILE A 71 5.82 0.43 -0.05
N TRP A 72 5.40 -0.83 -0.01
CA TRP A 72 6.33 -1.97 0.11
C TRP A 72 5.71 -3.26 -0.44
N GLU A 73 6.52 -4.30 -0.62
CA GLU A 73 6.07 -5.59 -1.14
C GLU A 73 6.29 -6.72 -0.13
N GLU A 74 5.30 -7.60 -0.05
CA GLU A 74 5.39 -8.87 0.64
C GLU A 74 5.45 -9.99 -0.39
N ASN A 75 6.28 -11.00 -0.18
CA ASN A 75 6.32 -12.21 -1.00
C ASN A 75 5.73 -13.39 -0.20
N PRO A 76 4.39 -13.50 -0.08
CA PRO A 76 3.76 -14.55 0.72
C PRO A 76 3.90 -15.94 0.10
N SER A 77 4.00 -16.05 -1.24
CA SER A 77 4.08 -17.33 -1.95
C SER A 77 4.98 -17.25 -3.18
N SER A 78 4.41 -17.35 -4.39
CA SER A 78 5.07 -17.34 -5.71
C SER A 78 5.16 -15.95 -6.35
N GLY A 79 4.50 -14.94 -5.78
CA GLY A 79 4.48 -13.59 -6.32
C GLY A 79 4.45 -12.52 -5.23
N ASN A 80 4.83 -11.31 -5.61
CA ASN A 80 4.84 -10.15 -4.73
C ASN A 80 3.44 -9.51 -4.66
N VAL A 81 3.03 -9.15 -3.45
CA VAL A 81 1.85 -8.34 -3.17
C VAL A 81 2.33 -7.00 -2.64
N THR A 82 2.05 -5.94 -3.41
CA THR A 82 2.33 -4.57 -2.99
C THR A 82 1.28 -4.11 -2.00
N TYR A 83 1.70 -3.36 -0.99
CA TYR A 83 0.84 -2.68 -0.07
C TYR A 83 1.15 -1.19 -0.05
N ILE A 84 0.10 -0.39 0.14
CA ILE A 84 0.20 0.97 0.64
C ILE A 84 -0.30 0.96 2.09
N GLU A 85 0.55 1.41 3.00
CA GLU A 85 0.21 1.64 4.39
C GLU A 85 0.14 3.12 4.66
N ILE A 86 -0.93 3.56 5.31
CA ILE A 86 -1.08 4.96 5.70
C ILE A 86 -1.37 5.03 7.19
N GLU A 87 -0.57 5.83 7.88
CA GLU A 87 -0.70 6.16 9.30
C GLU A 87 -1.04 7.65 9.41
N SER A 88 -2.12 7.96 10.11
CA SER A 88 -2.63 9.33 10.29
C SER A 88 -3.46 9.44 11.56
N ASP A 89 -3.45 10.63 12.16
CA ASP A 89 -4.42 11.03 13.19
C ASP A 89 -5.70 11.61 12.58
N ASP A 90 -5.62 12.07 11.33
CA ASP A 90 -6.74 12.59 10.56
C ASP A 90 -7.28 11.49 9.61
N GLU A 91 -8.41 10.90 10.00
CA GLU A 91 -9.12 9.89 9.21
C GLU A 91 -9.72 10.44 7.91
N GLU A 92 -10.14 11.71 7.89
CA GLU A 92 -10.74 12.33 6.71
C GLU A 92 -9.66 12.63 5.66
N ALA A 93 -8.55 13.23 6.07
CA ALA A 93 -7.40 13.45 5.19
C ALA A 93 -6.87 12.13 4.62
N LYS A 94 -6.77 11.09 5.46
CA LYS A 94 -6.37 9.74 5.03
C LYS A 94 -7.33 9.15 3.99
N LYS A 95 -8.64 9.19 4.25
CA LYS A 95 -9.66 8.70 3.31
C LYS A 95 -9.63 9.48 2.00
N ARG A 96 -9.53 10.81 2.07
CA ARG A 96 -9.45 11.69 0.90
C ARG A 96 -8.23 11.34 0.04
N LEU A 97 -7.05 11.24 0.64
CA LEU A 97 -5.81 10.90 -0.06
C LEU A 97 -5.89 9.52 -0.72
N LEU A 98 -6.42 8.52 -0.02
CA LEU A 98 -6.60 7.17 -0.58
C LEU A 98 -7.62 7.14 -1.73
N LYS A 99 -8.72 7.90 -1.62
CA LYS A 99 -9.72 8.03 -2.68
C LYS A 99 -9.11 8.69 -3.91
N GLU A 100 -8.40 9.80 -3.73
CA GLU A 100 -7.71 10.50 -4.81
C GLU A 100 -6.65 9.60 -5.47
N PHE A 101 -5.89 8.85 -4.67
CA PHE A 101 -4.93 7.89 -5.19
C PHE A 101 -5.58 6.78 -6.01
N ALA A 102 -6.68 6.20 -5.53
CA ALA A 102 -7.42 5.19 -6.27
C ALA A 102 -7.96 5.72 -7.62
N LEU A 103 -8.36 6.99 -7.68
CA LEU A 103 -8.84 7.66 -8.90
C LEU A 103 -7.70 8.08 -9.84
N PHE A 104 -6.51 8.35 -9.32
CA PHE A 104 -5.33 8.75 -10.11
C PHE A 104 -4.71 7.58 -10.88
N LEU A 105 -4.87 6.35 -10.40
CA LEU A 105 -4.32 5.16 -11.03
C LEU A 105 -5.05 4.80 -12.34
N PRO A 106 -4.36 4.21 -13.32
CA PRO A 106 -4.95 3.88 -14.63
C PRO A 106 -6.04 2.79 -14.56
N ARG A 107 -6.09 2.04 -13.47
CA ARG A 107 -7.15 1.09 -13.10
C ARG A 107 -7.27 1.07 -11.59
N LYS A 108 -8.40 0.60 -11.06
CA LYS A 108 -8.59 0.56 -9.61
C LYS A 108 -7.52 -0.31 -8.93
N PRO A 109 -7.00 0.09 -7.77
CA PRO A 109 -5.88 -0.59 -7.11
C PRO A 109 -6.19 -2.04 -6.68
N TRP A 110 -7.46 -2.46 -6.65
CA TRP A 110 -7.89 -3.83 -6.36
C TRP A 110 -8.26 -4.67 -7.59
N GLU A 111 -8.14 -4.14 -8.81
CA GLU A 111 -8.50 -4.83 -10.05
C GLU A 111 -7.32 -5.62 -10.61
N TYR A 112 -6.91 -6.68 -9.93
CA TYR A 112 -5.86 -7.60 -10.38
C TYR A 112 -6.24 -8.27 -11.69
N THR A 113 -5.31 -8.34 -12.65
CA THR A 113 -5.51 -9.09 -13.89
C THR A 113 -5.50 -10.60 -13.62
N PHE A 114 -6.01 -11.38 -14.57
CA PHE A 114 -6.00 -12.84 -14.49
C PHE A 114 -4.58 -13.40 -14.27
N THR A 115 -3.60 -12.90 -15.03
CA THR A 115 -2.18 -13.29 -14.90
C THR A 115 -1.61 -12.93 -13.52
N GLN A 116 -1.95 -11.76 -12.98
CA GLN A 116 -1.53 -11.34 -11.64
C GLN A 116 -2.14 -12.21 -10.54
N ARG A 117 -3.40 -12.61 -10.69
CA ARG A 117 -4.08 -13.51 -9.75
C ARG A 117 -3.44 -14.90 -9.72
N ILE A 118 -3.07 -15.43 -10.89
CA ILE A 118 -2.36 -16.72 -10.99
C ILE A 118 -0.98 -16.61 -10.35
N ARG A 119 -0.17 -15.62 -10.76
CA ARG A 119 1.21 -15.44 -10.29
C ARG A 119 1.30 -15.27 -8.78
N ASN A 120 0.38 -14.51 -8.19
CA ASN A 120 0.42 -14.17 -6.77
C ASN A 120 -0.39 -15.14 -5.90
N GLY A 121 -0.97 -16.19 -6.49
CA GLY A 121 -1.88 -17.11 -5.82
C GLY A 121 -3.25 -16.47 -5.59
N TRP A 122 -4.29 -17.02 -6.24
CA TRP A 122 -5.66 -16.51 -6.17
C TRP A 122 -6.20 -16.40 -4.74
N PHE A 123 -5.74 -17.29 -3.86
CA PHE A 123 -6.12 -17.37 -2.44
C PHE A 123 -5.16 -16.64 -1.49
N SER A 124 -4.14 -15.95 -2.00
CA SER A 124 -3.29 -15.13 -1.12
C SER A 124 -4.16 -14.08 -0.42
N GLN A 125 -4.04 -14.00 0.92
CA GLN A 125 -4.92 -13.17 1.76
C GLN A 125 -4.94 -11.68 1.34
N GLY A 126 -3.88 -11.20 0.68
CA GLY A 126 -3.79 -9.85 0.14
C GLY A 126 -4.75 -9.58 -1.04
N ILE A 127 -4.99 -10.55 -1.91
CA ILE A 127 -5.77 -10.34 -3.16
C ILE A 127 -7.26 -10.57 -2.94
N PHE A 128 -7.62 -11.65 -2.23
CA PHE A 128 -9.01 -12.10 -2.10
C PHE A 128 -9.94 -11.06 -1.46
N ARG A 129 -9.43 -10.23 -0.53
CA ARG A 129 -10.22 -9.18 0.16
C ARG A 129 -9.89 -7.75 -0.27
N ALA A 130 -9.07 -7.57 -1.30
CA ALA A 130 -8.59 -6.26 -1.73
C ALA A 130 -9.74 -5.27 -2.00
N LYS A 131 -10.72 -5.66 -2.82
CA LYS A 131 -11.87 -4.82 -3.16
C LYS A 131 -12.68 -4.42 -1.93
N SER A 132 -12.88 -5.35 -0.99
CA SER A 132 -13.62 -5.09 0.24
C SER A 132 -12.90 -4.07 1.13
N LYS A 133 -11.57 -4.19 1.27
CA LYS A 133 -10.77 -3.25 2.04
C LYS A 133 -10.81 -1.83 1.45
N TRP A 134 -10.66 -1.73 0.13
CA TRP A 134 -10.69 -0.44 -0.56
C TRP A 134 -12.06 0.25 -0.56
N LYS A 135 -13.18 -0.49 -0.54
CA LYS A 135 -14.53 0.10 -0.48
C LYS A 135 -14.74 1.04 0.71
N ASN A 136 -14.05 0.81 1.82
CA ASN A 136 -14.14 1.66 3.01
C ASN A 136 -13.51 3.06 2.81
N TYR A 137 -12.70 3.22 1.76
CA TYR A 137 -11.94 4.45 1.49
C TYR A 137 -12.33 5.10 0.15
N VAL A 138 -13.09 4.41 -0.70
CA VAL A 138 -13.48 4.92 -2.04
C VAL A 138 -14.98 5.22 -2.16
N LYS A 139 -15.82 4.74 -1.24
CA LYS A 139 -17.22 5.23 -1.12
C LYS A 139 -17.22 6.74 -0.93
#